data_AF-A0A836XJ71-F1
#
_entry.id   AF-A0A836XJ71-F1
#
_cell.length_a   1.000
_cell.length_b   1.000
_cell.length_c   1.000
_cell.angle_alpha   90.00
_cell.angle_beta   90.00
_cell.angle_gamma   90.00
#
_symmetry.space_group_name_H-M   'P 1'
#
loop_
_entity.id
_entity.type
_entity.pdbx_description
1 polymer ?
#
loop_
_entity_poly.entity_id
_entity_poly.type
_entity_poly.pdbx_seq_one_letter_code
_entity_poly.pdbx_strand_id
1 'polypeptide(L)'
;MPGSEYTIEVSAAIQDLAGNRPADATNWSFRTQIPQLVATSPTADALDAAGDGRITATFDTPILSSILATADAATVFAQNEAVLLRDEPIFDAESNTLVIQLADGFKPGTRYDVLLNGLLGGLLRAGGEGDFSWQFQTPVPILITTSPEGEVDATVSETIEATFSSRIDAELLSAETVQVTREGKAQIPTDL
;
A
#
# COMPACT_ATOMS: atom_id res chain seq x y z
N MET A 1 -17.86 -4.47 -17.11
CA MET A 1 -17.13 -4.65 -15.84
C MET A 1 -15.87 -5.44 -16.14
N PRO A 2 -14.71 -5.10 -15.54
CA PRO A 2 -13.50 -5.90 -15.69
C PRO A 2 -13.73 -7.32 -15.13
N GLY A 3 -12.93 -8.28 -15.60
CA GLY A 3 -12.91 -9.68 -15.16
C GLY A 3 -14.29 -10.29 -14.95
N SER A 4 -15.16 -10.22 -15.95
CA SER A 4 -16.54 -10.70 -15.90
C SER A 4 -16.87 -11.59 -17.09
N GLU A 5 -17.69 -12.61 -16.87
CA GLU A 5 -18.25 -13.47 -17.93
C GLU A 5 -19.67 -13.01 -18.26
N TYR A 6 -19.96 -12.90 -19.55
CA TYR A 6 -21.25 -12.48 -20.07
C TYR A 6 -21.82 -13.59 -20.95
N THR A 7 -23.07 -13.97 -20.69
CA THR A 7 -23.84 -14.89 -21.52
C THR A 7 -24.96 -14.10 -22.17
N ILE A 8 -25.09 -14.23 -23.49
CA ILE A 8 -26.14 -13.58 -24.27
C ILE A 8 -27.05 -14.68 -24.81
N GLU A 9 -28.35 -14.46 -24.67
CA GLU A 9 -29.38 -15.25 -25.31
C GLU A 9 -30.25 -14.34 -26.17
N VAL A 10 -30.41 -14.72 -27.43
CA VAL A 10 -31.33 -14.10 -28.37
C VAL A 10 -32.44 -15.10 -28.64
N SER A 11 -33.63 -14.81 -28.12
CA SER A 11 -34.79 -15.70 -28.19
C SER A 11 -35.27 -15.94 -29.62
N ALA A 12 -35.75 -17.16 -29.89
CA ALA A 12 -36.47 -17.52 -31.11
C ALA A 12 -37.83 -16.79 -31.28
N ALA A 13 -38.30 -16.07 -30.25
CA ALA A 13 -39.54 -15.31 -30.30
C ALA A 13 -39.43 -14.01 -31.12
N ILE A 14 -38.23 -13.60 -31.52
CA ILE A 14 -38.02 -12.43 -32.38
C ILE A 14 -38.61 -12.74 -33.76
N GLN A 15 -39.51 -11.88 -34.24
CA GLN A 15 -40.18 -12.02 -35.52
C GLN A 15 -40.05 -10.74 -36.37
N ASP A 16 -40.06 -10.89 -37.68
CA ASP A 16 -40.18 -9.77 -38.60
C ASP A 16 -41.66 -9.32 -38.77
N LEU A 17 -41.88 -8.26 -39.56
CA LEU A 17 -43.22 -7.75 -39.86
C LEU A 17 -44.11 -8.74 -40.65
N ALA A 18 -43.50 -9.74 -41.30
CA ALA A 18 -44.20 -10.79 -42.01
C ALA A 18 -44.47 -12.03 -41.12
N GLY A 19 -44.01 -12.03 -39.86
CA GLY A 19 -44.17 -13.12 -38.91
C GLY A 19 -43.13 -14.24 -39.03
N ASN A 20 -42.05 -14.05 -39.80
CA ASN A 20 -40.95 -15.02 -39.86
C ASN A 20 -40.14 -14.93 -38.57
N ARG A 21 -39.77 -16.08 -38.00
CA ARG A 21 -38.95 -16.17 -36.79
C ARG A 21 -37.90 -17.29 -36.89
N PRO A 22 -36.78 -17.18 -36.15
CA PRO A 22 -35.84 -18.29 -36.00
C PRO A 22 -36.49 -19.53 -35.39
N ALA A 23 -35.95 -20.71 -35.70
CA ALA A 23 -36.42 -21.97 -35.10
C ALA A 23 -35.99 -22.10 -33.63
N ASP A 24 -34.73 -21.73 -33.35
CA ASP A 24 -34.10 -21.88 -32.03
C ASP A 24 -33.50 -20.56 -31.55
N ALA A 25 -33.35 -20.44 -30.23
CA ALA A 25 -32.65 -19.32 -29.63
C ALA A 25 -31.15 -19.41 -29.92
N THR A 26 -30.50 -18.26 -30.12
CA THR A 26 -29.05 -18.19 -30.30
C THR A 26 -28.40 -17.80 -28.98
N ASN A 27 -27.39 -18.55 -28.53
CA ASN A 27 -26.64 -18.25 -27.32
C ASN A 27 -25.13 -18.20 -27.60
N TRP A 28 -24.44 -17.31 -26.92
CA TRP A 28 -22.98 -17.25 -26.89
C TRP A 28 -22.50 -16.60 -25.60
N SER A 29 -21.21 -16.73 -25.30
CA SER A 29 -20.58 -16.07 -24.17
C SER A 29 -19.26 -15.39 -24.55
N PHE A 30 -18.87 -14.41 -23.75
CA PHE A 30 -17.55 -13.79 -23.80
C PHE A 30 -17.08 -13.39 -22.40
N ARG A 31 -15.79 -13.10 -22.26
CA ARG A 31 -15.17 -12.64 -21.02
C ARG A 31 -14.46 -11.31 -21.24
N THR A 32 -14.50 -10.44 -20.23
CA THR A 32 -13.67 -9.23 -20.20
C THR A 32 -12.32 -9.52 -19.55
N GLN A 33 -11.30 -8.74 -19.90
CA GLN A 33 -9.96 -8.87 -19.35
C GLN A 33 -9.97 -8.71 -17.82
N ILE A 34 -9.16 -9.52 -17.15
CA ILE A 34 -8.90 -9.43 -15.71
C ILE A 34 -7.73 -8.45 -15.51
N PRO A 35 -7.91 -7.33 -14.78
CA PRO A 35 -6.83 -6.42 -14.45
C PRO A 35 -5.68 -7.13 -13.74
N GLN A 36 -4.47 -6.86 -14.19
CA GLN A 36 -3.24 -7.38 -13.61
C GLN A 36 -2.41 -6.24 -13.02
N LEU A 37 -1.82 -6.51 -11.86
CA LEU A 37 -0.92 -5.57 -11.20
C LEU A 37 0.42 -5.57 -11.94
N VAL A 38 0.80 -4.43 -12.50
CA VAL A 38 2.03 -4.31 -13.33
C VAL A 38 3.15 -3.55 -12.64
N ALA A 39 2.83 -2.66 -11.70
CA ALA A 39 3.82 -1.95 -10.91
C ALA A 39 3.26 -1.56 -9.55
N THR A 40 4.13 -1.48 -8.56
CA THR A 40 3.83 -0.94 -7.24
C THR A 40 4.90 0.07 -6.84
N SER A 41 4.51 1.08 -6.06
CA SER A 41 5.46 1.91 -5.33
C SER A 41 4.96 2.06 -3.89
N PRO A 42 5.68 1.59 -2.87
CA PRO A 42 6.96 0.89 -2.97
C PRO A 42 6.89 -0.40 -3.80
N THR A 43 8.02 -0.73 -4.46
CA THR A 43 8.13 -1.96 -5.24
C THR A 43 7.92 -3.18 -4.35
N ALA A 44 7.23 -4.19 -4.87
CA ALA A 44 7.08 -5.46 -4.17
C ALA A 44 8.44 -6.02 -3.73
N ASP A 45 8.51 -6.49 -2.49
CA ASP A 45 9.68 -7.03 -1.80
C ASP A 45 10.85 -6.04 -1.60
N ALA A 46 10.63 -4.73 -1.79
CA ALA A 46 11.63 -3.72 -1.45
C ALA A 46 11.96 -3.76 0.05
N LEU A 47 13.25 -3.60 0.40
CA LEU A 47 13.73 -3.63 1.80
C LEU A 47 14.13 -2.26 2.35
N ASP A 48 14.16 -1.26 1.47
CA ASP A 48 14.64 0.10 1.71
C ASP A 48 13.60 1.14 1.27
N ALA A 49 12.31 0.78 1.33
CA ALA A 49 11.22 1.65 0.92
C ALA A 49 11.16 2.92 1.78
N ALA A 50 11.62 4.03 1.21
CA ALA A 50 11.53 5.35 1.82
C ALA A 50 10.36 6.14 1.22
N GLY A 51 9.70 6.96 2.05
CA GLY A 51 8.58 7.78 1.61
C GLY A 51 7.79 8.37 2.76
N ASP A 52 6.70 9.03 2.42
CA ASP A 52 5.78 9.73 3.31
C ASP A 52 4.48 8.92 3.57
N GLY A 53 4.49 7.61 3.34
CA GLY A 53 3.29 6.76 3.47
C GLY A 53 2.46 6.62 2.21
N ARG A 54 2.93 7.15 1.07
CA ARG A 54 2.23 6.98 -0.21
C ARG A 54 2.52 5.62 -0.82
N ILE A 55 1.45 4.86 -1.07
CA ILE A 55 1.46 3.56 -1.74
C ILE A 55 0.69 3.70 -3.06
N THR A 56 1.22 3.13 -4.14
CA THR A 56 0.57 3.10 -5.44
C THR A 56 0.61 1.71 -6.05
N ALA A 57 -0.45 1.37 -6.77
CA ALA A 57 -0.61 0.14 -7.52
C ALA A 57 -1.11 0.47 -8.93
N THR A 58 -0.30 0.19 -9.94
CA THR A 58 -0.64 0.42 -11.35
C THR A 58 -1.08 -0.89 -12.00
N PHE A 59 -2.16 -0.82 -12.76
CA PHE A 59 -2.77 -1.96 -13.43
C PHE A 59 -2.65 -1.85 -14.94
N ASP A 60 -2.68 -3.00 -15.63
CA ASP A 60 -2.68 -3.04 -17.10
C ASP A 60 -3.98 -2.49 -17.73
N THR A 61 -5.08 -2.52 -16.97
CA THR A 61 -6.42 -2.12 -17.38
C THR A 61 -7.19 -1.54 -16.19
N PRO A 62 -8.27 -0.78 -16.44
CA PRO A 62 -9.10 -0.22 -15.37
C PRO A 62 -9.70 -1.28 -14.44
N ILE A 63 -9.64 -1.02 -13.14
CA ILE A 63 -10.27 -1.83 -12.08
C ILE A 63 -11.74 -1.44 -11.88
N LEU A 64 -12.48 -2.26 -11.12
CA LEU A 64 -13.85 -1.97 -10.68
C LEU A 64 -13.83 -0.94 -9.53
N SER A 65 -13.59 0.33 -9.86
CA SER A 65 -13.42 1.41 -8.86
C SER A 65 -14.66 1.68 -7.99
N SER A 66 -15.85 1.23 -8.38
CA SER A 66 -17.09 1.42 -7.60
C SER A 66 -17.05 0.77 -6.22
N ILE A 67 -16.18 -0.21 -6.00
CA ILE A 67 -16.05 -0.85 -4.68
C ILE A 67 -15.03 -0.15 -3.77
N LEU A 68 -14.27 0.84 -4.24
CA LEU A 68 -13.26 1.52 -3.42
C LEU A 68 -13.84 2.25 -2.20
N ALA A 69 -15.14 2.53 -2.21
CA ALA A 69 -15.87 3.07 -1.07
C ALA A 69 -16.14 2.05 0.06
N THR A 70 -15.79 0.76 -0.14
CA THR A 70 -15.91 -0.25 0.92
C THR A 70 -14.65 -0.30 1.77
N ALA A 71 -14.81 -0.52 3.08
CA ALA A 71 -13.70 -0.51 4.03
C ALA A 71 -12.66 -1.62 3.78
N ASP A 72 -13.04 -2.68 3.07
CA ASP A 72 -12.19 -3.83 2.74
C ASP A 72 -11.58 -3.75 1.34
N ALA A 73 -11.84 -2.69 0.56
CA ALA A 73 -11.33 -2.57 -0.80
C ALA A 73 -9.80 -2.47 -0.85
N ALA A 74 -9.20 -1.76 0.11
CA ALA A 74 -7.76 -1.70 0.31
C ALA A 74 -7.45 -1.68 1.80
N THR A 75 -6.59 -2.59 2.24
CA THR A 75 -6.12 -2.68 3.62
C THR A 75 -4.60 -2.76 3.63
N VAL A 76 -3.98 -2.14 4.62
CA VAL A 76 -2.53 -2.14 4.82
C VAL A 76 -2.25 -2.55 6.25
N PHE A 77 -1.31 -3.46 6.42
CA PHE A 77 -0.86 -3.93 7.72
C PHE A 77 0.60 -3.55 7.93
N ALA A 78 0.94 -3.03 9.11
CA ALA A 78 2.30 -2.85 9.58
C ALA A 78 2.57 -3.91 10.64
N GLN A 79 3.55 -4.80 10.42
CA GLN A 79 3.88 -5.87 11.37
C GLN A 79 2.66 -6.73 11.79
N ASN A 80 1.73 -6.97 10.86
CA ASN A 80 0.44 -7.65 11.07
C ASN A 80 -0.63 -6.86 11.85
N GLU A 81 -0.42 -5.58 12.11
CA GLU A 81 -1.42 -4.67 12.68
C GLU A 81 -2.01 -3.77 11.59
N ALA A 82 -3.33 -3.65 11.52
CA ALA A 82 -3.98 -2.82 10.52
C ALA A 82 -3.63 -1.33 10.72
N VAL A 83 -3.25 -0.66 9.63
CA VAL A 83 -2.88 0.76 9.62
C VAL A 83 -4.01 1.60 9.04
N LEU A 84 -4.26 2.74 9.67
CA LEU A 84 -5.26 3.68 9.19
C LEU A 84 -4.79 4.39 7.91
N LEU A 85 -5.68 4.42 6.92
CA LEU A 85 -5.53 5.24 5.74
C LEU A 85 -5.91 6.69 6.07
N ARG A 86 -5.20 7.66 5.49
CA ARG A 86 -5.49 9.08 5.66
C ARG A 86 -6.80 9.47 5.00
N ASP A 87 -7.00 8.96 3.79
CA ASP A 87 -8.12 9.24 2.90
C ASP A 87 -8.57 7.90 2.26
N GLU A 88 -9.77 7.88 1.68
CA GLU A 88 -10.23 6.74 0.88
C GLU A 88 -9.29 6.50 -0.32
N PRO A 89 -9.04 5.24 -0.72
CA PRO A 89 -8.22 4.94 -1.89
C PRO A 89 -8.80 5.56 -3.17
N ILE A 90 -7.95 6.23 -3.95
CA ILE A 90 -8.37 6.93 -5.18
C ILE A 90 -7.76 6.24 -6.39
N PHE A 91 -8.59 5.89 -7.37
CA PHE A 91 -8.15 5.34 -8.64
C PHE A 91 -8.17 6.40 -9.75
N ASP A 92 -7.01 6.60 -10.38
CA ASP A 92 -6.87 7.41 -11.59
C ASP A 92 -6.98 6.51 -12.83
N ALA A 93 -8.04 6.72 -13.62
CA ALA A 93 -8.33 5.93 -14.81
C ALA A 93 -7.47 6.32 -16.02
N GLU A 94 -6.81 7.49 -16.02
CA GLU A 94 -5.91 7.88 -17.11
C GLU A 94 -4.57 7.13 -17.01
N SER A 95 -4.06 6.98 -15.77
CA SER A 95 -2.82 6.28 -15.49
C SER A 95 -3.00 4.83 -15.00
N ASN A 96 -4.24 4.34 -14.91
CA ASN A 96 -4.60 3.05 -14.29
C ASN A 96 -3.95 2.83 -12.92
N THR A 97 -3.85 3.88 -12.11
CA THR A 97 -3.10 3.85 -10.85
C THR A 97 -4.02 4.10 -9.66
N LEU A 98 -4.04 3.13 -8.73
CA LEU A 98 -4.63 3.28 -7.41
C LEU A 98 -3.62 3.95 -6.48
N VAL A 99 -4.07 4.94 -5.72
CA VAL A 99 -3.29 5.66 -4.72
C VAL A 99 -3.89 5.42 -3.34
N ILE A 100 -3.05 5.01 -2.41
CA ILE A 100 -3.35 4.78 -1.00
C ILE A 100 -2.39 5.64 -0.19
N GLN A 101 -2.91 6.37 0.80
CA GLN A 101 -2.10 7.21 1.68
C GLN A 101 -2.29 6.75 3.12
N LEU A 102 -1.21 6.43 3.82
CA LEU A 102 -1.26 6.13 5.26
C LEU A 102 -1.40 7.42 6.06
N ALA A 103 -2.17 7.39 7.15
CA ALA A 103 -2.42 8.55 8.01
C ALA A 103 -1.13 9.08 8.66
N ASP A 104 -0.35 8.17 9.25
CA ASP A 104 0.86 8.49 10.00
C ASP A 104 2.15 8.31 9.17
N GLY A 105 2.02 8.09 7.87
CA GLY A 105 3.15 7.82 7.00
C GLY A 105 3.74 6.41 7.19
N PHE A 106 4.97 6.23 6.71
CA PHE A 106 5.74 5.00 6.93
C PHE A 106 6.52 5.08 8.25
N LYS A 107 6.34 4.07 9.11
CA LYS A 107 7.16 3.83 10.28
C LYS A 107 8.50 3.22 9.87
N PRO A 108 9.62 3.60 10.50
CA PRO A 108 10.94 3.10 10.14
C PRO A 108 11.14 1.63 10.56
N GLY A 109 12.02 0.92 9.85
CA GLY A 109 12.32 -0.50 10.09
C GLY A 109 11.11 -1.44 10.06
N THR A 110 10.01 -1.03 9.45
CA THR A 110 8.70 -1.67 9.55
C THR A 110 8.37 -2.39 8.25
N ARG A 111 7.89 -3.64 8.38
CA ARG A 111 7.32 -4.39 7.26
C ARG A 111 5.85 -4.03 7.08
N TYR A 112 5.49 -3.75 5.84
CA TYR A 112 4.15 -3.46 5.39
C TYR A 112 3.64 -4.57 4.45
N ASP A 113 2.44 -5.04 4.70
CA ASP A 113 1.71 -5.96 3.82
C ASP A 113 0.47 -5.22 3.29
N VAL A 114 0.35 -5.11 1.96
CA VAL A 114 -0.77 -4.45 1.29
C VAL A 114 -1.69 -5.50 0.70
N LEU A 115 -2.99 -5.35 0.94
CA LEU A 115 -4.02 -6.24 0.44
C LEU A 115 -5.13 -5.43 -0.22
N LEU A 116 -5.37 -5.67 -1.50
CA LEU A 116 -6.47 -5.09 -2.26
C LEU A 116 -7.48 -6.18 -2.64
N ASN A 117 -8.76 -5.91 -2.40
CA ASN A 117 -9.82 -6.88 -2.64
C ASN A 117 -9.83 -7.35 -4.11
N GLY A 118 -9.88 -8.67 -4.32
CA GLY A 118 -9.88 -9.29 -5.64
C GLY A 118 -11.05 -8.85 -6.52
N LEU A 119 -12.16 -8.39 -5.92
CA LEU A 119 -13.30 -7.81 -6.65
C LEU A 119 -12.93 -6.55 -7.45
N LEU A 120 -11.82 -5.87 -7.12
CA LEU A 120 -11.28 -4.79 -7.95
C LEU A 120 -10.95 -5.30 -9.36
N GLY A 121 -10.50 -6.55 -9.49
CA GLY A 121 -10.29 -7.19 -10.78
C GLY A 121 -11.55 -7.84 -11.39
N GLY A 122 -12.70 -7.76 -10.73
CA GLY A 122 -13.95 -8.40 -11.13
C GLY A 122 -14.20 -9.77 -10.50
N LEU A 123 -15.35 -10.36 -10.80
CA LEU A 123 -15.77 -11.65 -10.21
C LEU A 123 -14.86 -12.81 -10.61
N LEU A 124 -14.34 -12.81 -11.84
CA LEU A 124 -13.40 -13.83 -12.31
C LEU A 124 -12.06 -13.75 -11.57
N ARG A 125 -11.62 -12.54 -11.17
CA ARG A 125 -10.43 -12.35 -10.33
C ARG A 125 -10.68 -12.89 -8.92
N ALA A 126 -11.74 -12.42 -8.28
CA ALA A 126 -12.10 -12.80 -6.91
C ALA A 126 -12.31 -14.31 -6.74
N GLY A 127 -12.91 -14.98 -7.73
CA GLY A 127 -13.10 -16.44 -7.72
C GLY A 127 -11.89 -17.25 -8.22
N GLY A 128 -10.86 -16.59 -8.77
CA GLY A 128 -9.68 -17.22 -9.36
C GLY A 128 -8.42 -17.00 -8.53
N GLU A 129 -7.69 -15.92 -8.83
CA GLU A 129 -6.43 -15.55 -8.17
C GLU A 129 -6.63 -14.95 -6.78
N GLY A 130 -7.85 -14.50 -6.47
CA GLY A 130 -8.18 -13.84 -5.22
C GLY A 130 -7.66 -12.40 -5.18
N ASP A 131 -7.34 -11.95 -3.97
CA ASP A 131 -6.90 -10.58 -3.69
C ASP A 131 -5.55 -10.26 -4.34
N PHE A 132 -5.29 -8.97 -4.55
CA PHE A 132 -3.96 -8.49 -4.89
C PHE A 132 -3.19 -8.28 -3.59
N SER A 133 -1.98 -8.82 -3.51
CA SER A 133 -1.13 -8.60 -2.35
C SER A 133 0.33 -8.45 -2.72
N TRP A 134 1.02 -7.62 -1.95
CA TRP A 134 2.47 -7.50 -1.97
C TRP A 134 2.94 -6.97 -0.62
N GLN A 135 4.24 -7.07 -0.38
CA GLN A 135 4.88 -6.60 0.84
C GLN A 135 6.05 -5.68 0.49
N PHE A 136 6.43 -4.83 1.43
CA PHE A 136 7.69 -4.09 1.40
C PHE A 136 8.14 -3.79 2.82
N GLN A 137 9.39 -3.37 2.98
CA GLN A 137 9.97 -2.98 4.25
C GLN A 137 10.66 -1.63 4.14
N THR A 138 10.50 -0.81 5.17
CA THR A 138 11.17 0.48 5.28
C THR A 138 12.57 0.30 5.87
N PRO A 139 13.54 1.19 5.56
CA PRO A 139 14.90 1.05 6.05
C PRO A 139 14.96 1.00 7.58
N VAL A 140 15.68 0.01 8.12
CA VAL A 140 16.01 -0.06 9.55
C VAL A 140 17.00 1.05 9.88
N PRO A 141 16.71 1.95 10.83
CA PRO A 141 17.66 3.00 11.21
C PRO A 141 18.91 2.43 11.85
N ILE A 142 20.06 2.81 11.33
CA ILE A 142 21.39 2.46 11.84
C ILE A 142 22.12 3.76 12.19
N LEU A 143 22.73 3.82 13.38
CA LEU A 143 23.58 4.93 13.81
C LEU A 143 24.85 4.97 12.94
N ILE A 144 25.11 6.10 12.28
CA ILE A 144 26.26 6.30 11.39
C ILE A 144 27.36 7.05 12.11
N THR A 145 27.03 8.20 12.71
CA THR A 145 28.02 9.05 13.37
C THR A 145 27.50 9.55 14.71
N THR A 146 28.43 9.78 15.62
CA THR A 146 28.21 10.43 16.91
C THR A 146 29.19 11.59 17.06
N SER A 147 28.77 12.64 17.75
CA SER A 147 29.63 13.76 18.10
C SER A 147 29.28 14.26 19.50
N PRO A 148 30.25 14.39 20.41
CA PRO A 148 31.65 13.99 20.28
C PRO A 148 31.83 12.45 20.28
N GLU A 149 32.80 11.93 19.52
CA GLU A 149 33.16 10.50 19.47
C GLU A 149 34.54 10.26 20.09
N GLY A 150 34.60 9.56 21.23
CA GLY A 150 35.87 9.09 21.81
C GLY A 150 36.86 10.18 22.25
N GLU A 151 36.44 11.45 22.31
CA GLU A 151 37.30 12.57 22.67
C GLU A 151 37.62 12.59 24.16
N VAL A 152 38.91 12.65 24.48
CA VAL A 152 39.43 12.99 25.81
C VAL A 152 39.72 14.49 25.79
N ASP A 153 39.21 15.23 26.77
CA ASP A 153 39.28 16.71 26.82
C ASP A 153 38.57 17.40 25.63
N ALA A 154 37.42 16.85 25.20
CA ALA A 154 36.54 17.49 24.23
C ALA A 154 36.32 18.96 24.61
N THR A 155 36.48 19.87 23.64
CA THR A 155 36.08 21.26 23.86
C THR A 155 34.57 21.20 24.10
N VAL A 156 34.05 21.85 25.15
CA VAL A 156 32.62 21.75 25.51
C VAL A 156 31.78 22.31 24.35
N SER A 157 31.43 21.45 23.40
CA SER A 157 30.26 21.60 22.58
C SER A 157 29.08 21.30 23.51
N GLU A 158 28.12 22.22 23.60
CA GLU A 158 26.92 22.03 24.41
C GLU A 158 25.96 20.99 23.80
N THR A 159 26.29 20.46 22.61
CA THR A 159 25.43 19.57 21.84
C THR A 159 26.06 18.19 21.67
N ILE A 160 25.29 17.16 22.00
CA ILE A 160 25.54 15.77 21.65
C ILE A 160 24.71 15.46 20.41
N GLU A 161 25.35 15.04 19.33
CA GLU A 161 24.70 14.73 18.05
C GLU A 161 24.85 13.25 17.71
N ALA A 162 23.79 12.66 17.17
CA ALA A 162 23.76 11.31 16.64
C ALA A 162 23.05 11.33 15.28
N THR A 163 23.73 10.87 14.23
CA THR A 163 23.15 10.82 12.87
C THR A 163 22.81 9.38 12.50
N PHE A 164 21.57 9.15 12.08
CA PHE A 164 21.08 7.85 11.63
C PHE A 164 20.97 7.79 10.11
N SER A 165 21.03 6.57 9.57
CA SER A 165 20.91 6.27 8.12
C SER A 165 19.52 6.48 7.54
N SER A 166 18.49 6.48 8.39
CA SER A 166 17.10 6.76 8.02
C SER A 166 16.39 7.46 9.16
N ARG A 167 15.14 7.90 8.93
CA ARG A 167 14.32 8.50 9.99
C ARG A 167 14.13 7.48 11.12
N ILE A 168 14.16 7.96 12.34
CA ILE A 168 13.78 7.19 13.54
C ILE A 168 12.34 7.51 13.92
N ASP A 169 11.70 6.61 14.66
CA ASP A 169 10.36 6.84 15.16
C ASP A 169 10.45 7.80 16.35
N ALA A 170 9.97 9.03 16.16
CA ALA A 170 10.03 10.07 17.17
C ALA A 170 9.18 9.73 18.40
N GLU A 171 8.16 8.88 18.26
CA GLU A 171 7.33 8.43 19.39
C GLU A 171 8.12 7.52 20.34
N LEU A 172 9.20 6.89 19.86
CA LEU A 172 10.09 6.06 20.67
C LEU A 172 11.21 6.87 21.33
N LEU A 173 11.38 8.15 21.02
CA LEU A 173 12.38 9.01 21.66
C LEU A 173 11.91 9.39 23.06
N SER A 174 12.58 8.85 24.07
CA SER A 174 12.29 9.12 25.47
C SER A 174 13.54 8.96 26.34
N ALA A 175 13.44 9.31 27.62
CA ALA A 175 14.52 9.07 28.59
C ALA A 175 14.79 7.57 28.85
N GLU A 176 13.94 6.66 28.38
CA GLU A 176 14.19 5.21 28.47
C GLU A 176 15.04 4.71 27.31
N THR A 177 14.92 5.33 26.13
CA THR A 177 15.61 4.92 24.90
C THR A 177 16.90 5.71 24.66
N VAL A 178 16.95 6.97 25.11
CA VAL A 178 18.14 7.83 25.05
C VAL A 178 18.45 8.35 26.44
N GLN A 179 19.60 7.93 26.98
CA GLN A 179 20.06 8.34 28.31
C GLN A 179 21.40 9.05 28.22
N VAL A 180 21.44 10.27 28.76
CA VAL A 180 22.68 10.98 29.00
C VAL A 180 22.96 10.89 30.50
N THR A 181 24.15 10.42 30.88
CA THR A 181 24.57 10.41 32.28
C THR A 181 25.87 11.18 32.43
N ARG A 182 25.97 11.97 33.50
CA ARG A 182 27.20 12.65 33.91
C ARG A 182 27.61 12.09 35.25
N GLU A 183 28.78 11.45 35.30
CA GLU A 183 29.31 10.82 36.52
C GLU A 183 28.31 9.86 37.19
N GLY A 184 27.57 9.09 36.38
CA GLY A 184 26.56 8.14 36.86
C GLY A 184 25.22 8.77 37.27
N LYS A 185 25.05 10.09 37.14
CA LYS A 185 23.76 10.77 37.35
C LYS A 185 23.09 11.09 36.01
N ALA A 186 21.86 10.64 35.84
CA ALA A 186 21.03 10.97 34.68
C ALA A 186 20.95 12.49 34.49
N GLN A 187 21.16 12.93 33.25
CA GLN A 187 20.94 14.29 32.78
C GLN A 187 19.64 14.29 31.99
N ILE A 188 18.87 15.37 32.09
CA ILE A 188 17.65 15.56 31.30
C ILE A 188 18.08 16.27 30.01
N PRO A 189 18.02 15.62 28.84
CA PRO A 189 18.26 16.32 27.58
C PRO A 189 17.22 17.42 27.43
N THR A 190 17.65 18.62 27.05
CA THR A 190 16.77 19.80 27.01
C THR A 190 15.91 19.84 25.75
N ASP A 191 16.31 19.09 24.70
CA ASP A 191 15.57 18.85 23.46
C ASP A 191 15.82 17.39 23.02
N LEU A 192 14.74 16.58 22.88
CA LEU A 192 14.73 15.25 22.26
C LEU A 192 13.85 15.28 21.01
#